data_AF-A0AAW0JNE1-F1
#
_entry.id   AF-A0AAW0JNE1-F1
#
_cell.length_a   1.000
_cell.length_b   1.000
_cell.length_c   1.000
_cell.angle_alpha   90.00
_cell.angle_beta   90.00
_cell.angle_gamma   90.00
#
_symmetry.space_group_name_H-M   'P 1'
#
loop_
_entity.id
_entity.type
_entity.pdbx_description
1 polymer ?
#
loop_
_entity_poly.entity_id
_entity_poly.type
_entity_poly.pdbx_seq_one_letter_code
_entity_poly.pdbx_strand_id
1 'polypeptide(L)'
;MLDLMKQYTGAQELIKTGITKSISNFLSLQSLLKQRTRLKVMFNSPEYSTNSSYTNKPQSITCIAIVEDNDFWRARMFACNLAKEARDTVPPGKYTIFYSIRCL
;
A
#
# COMPACT_ATOMS: atom_id res chain seq x y z
N MET A 1 14.42 -9.33 -0.14
CA MET A 1 13.41 -8.39 0.39
C MET A 1 12.13 -8.53 -0.41
N LEU A 2 12.15 -8.36 -1.74
CA LEU A 2 10.99 -8.62 -2.60
C LEU A 2 10.45 -10.06 -2.47
N ASP A 3 11.34 -11.05 -2.40
CA ASP A 3 10.95 -12.45 -2.24
C ASP A 3 10.23 -12.71 -0.90
N LEU A 4 10.81 -12.19 0.18
CA LEU A 4 10.21 -12.24 1.53
C LEU A 4 8.86 -11.50 1.56
N MET A 5 8.76 -10.33 0.93
CA MET A 5 7.49 -9.60 0.81
C MET A 5 6.43 -10.46 0.10
N LYS A 6 6.79 -11.10 -1.02
CA LYS A 6 5.88 -12.01 -1.73
C LYS A 6 5.47 -13.19 -0.86
N GLN A 7 6.38 -13.78 -0.09
CA GLN A 7 6.08 -14.89 0.80
C GLN A 7 5.02 -14.51 1.86
N TYR A 8 5.15 -13.33 2.48
CA TYR A 8 4.22 -12.88 3.53
C TYR A 8 2.89 -12.29 2.98
N THR A 9 2.89 -11.74 1.76
CA THR A 9 1.69 -11.22 1.10
C THR A 9 0.93 -12.28 0.28
N GLY A 10 1.40 -13.53 0.26
CA GLY A 10 0.80 -14.61 -0.52
C GLY A 10 0.93 -14.37 -2.03
N ALA A 11 2.08 -13.87 -2.46
CA ALA A 11 2.43 -13.45 -3.82
C ALA A 11 1.52 -12.35 -4.41
N GLN A 12 0.70 -11.69 -3.59
CA GLN A 12 -0.12 -10.59 -4.07
C GLN A 12 0.74 -9.38 -4.43
N GLU A 13 0.50 -8.84 -5.62
CA GLU A 13 1.17 -7.63 -6.07
C GLU A 13 0.72 -6.41 -5.23
N LEU A 14 1.72 -5.79 -4.59
CA LEU A 14 1.54 -4.54 -3.85
C LEU A 14 1.40 -3.35 -4.82
N ILE A 15 2.03 -3.44 -5.99
CA ILE A 15 1.94 -2.44 -7.04
C ILE A 15 0.83 -2.85 -7.99
N LYS A 16 -0.14 -1.95 -8.19
CA LYS A 16 -1.26 -2.14 -9.12
C LYS A 16 -1.21 -1.06 -10.17
N THR A 17 -1.30 -1.45 -11.43
CA THR A 17 -1.35 -0.54 -12.57
C THR A 17 -2.79 -0.16 -12.86
N GLY A 18 -3.00 1.12 -13.14
CA GLY A 18 -4.25 1.71 -13.61
C GLY A 18 -3.99 2.60 -14.80
N ILE A 19 -5.06 3.12 -15.40
CA ILE A 19 -4.99 3.90 -16.65
C ILE A 19 -4.13 5.17 -16.51
N THR A 20 -4.11 5.77 -15.31
CA THR A 20 -3.28 6.94 -14.99
C THR A 20 -2.32 6.65 -13.85
N LYS A 21 -1.25 7.46 -13.75
CA LYS A 21 -0.26 7.37 -12.65
C LYS A 21 -0.92 7.56 -11.28
N SER A 22 -1.90 8.47 -11.16
CA SER A 22 -2.61 8.73 -9.90
C SER A 22 -3.47 7.53 -9.48
N ILE A 23 -4.19 6.92 -10.43
CA ILE A 23 -4.98 5.70 -10.17
C ILE A 23 -4.06 4.52 -9.83
N SER A 24 -2.96 4.33 -10.55
CA SER A 24 -1.96 3.30 -10.23
C SER A 24 -1.39 3.47 -8.82
N ASN A 25 -1.02 4.69 -8.46
CA ASN A 25 -0.52 5.02 -7.13
C ASN A 25 -1.58 4.70 -6.07
N PHE A 26 -2.82 5.16 -6.25
CA PHE A 26 -3.92 4.89 -5.32
C PHE A 26 -4.17 3.39 -5.15
N LEU A 27 -4.25 2.62 -6.24
CA LEU A 27 -4.49 1.16 -6.18
C LEU A 27 -3.33 0.43 -5.49
N SER A 28 -2.09 0.86 -5.76
CA SER A 28 -0.90 0.32 -5.10
C SER A 28 -0.90 0.64 -3.61
N LEU A 29 -1.19 1.89 -3.27
CA LEU A 29 -1.33 2.38 -1.90
C LEU A 29 -2.44 1.62 -1.15
N GLN A 30 -3.58 1.35 -1.81
CA GLN A 30 -4.67 0.55 -1.26
C GLN A 30 -4.27 -0.92 -1.06
N SER A 31 -3.52 -1.52 -1.99
CA SER A 31 -2.98 -2.88 -1.85
C SER A 31 -2.04 -2.98 -0.65
N LEU A 32 -1.12 -2.01 -0.51
CA LEU A 32 -0.23 -1.88 0.64
C LEU A 32 -0.97 -1.76 1.96
N LEU A 33 -2.03 -0.95 2.02
CA LEU A 33 -2.89 -0.81 3.21
C LEU A 33 -3.50 -2.17 3.63
N LYS A 34 -4.01 -2.95 2.68
CA LYS A 34 -4.58 -4.28 2.95
C LYS A 34 -3.54 -5.27 3.48
N GLN A 35 -2.31 -5.15 3.00
CA GLN A 35 -1.20 -6.04 3.35
C GLN A 35 -0.38 -5.51 4.54
N ARG A 36 -0.72 -4.34 5.11
CA ARG A 36 0.03 -3.68 6.19
C ARG A 36 0.34 -4.63 7.36
N THR A 37 -0.65 -5.37 7.85
CA THR A 37 -0.48 -6.29 8.99
C THR A 37 0.54 -7.38 8.66
N ARG A 38 0.48 -7.94 7.44
CA ARG A 38 1.41 -8.97 6.97
C ARG A 38 2.82 -8.42 6.79
N LEU A 39 2.95 -7.20 6.26
CA LEU A 39 4.23 -6.49 6.17
C LEU A 39 4.81 -6.25 7.56
N LYS A 40 4.01 -5.80 8.53
CA LYS A 40 4.46 -5.59 9.90
C LYS A 40 4.99 -6.90 10.52
N VAL A 41 4.30 -8.02 10.32
CA VAL A 41 4.77 -9.34 10.76
C VAL A 41 6.09 -9.71 10.07
N MET A 42 6.21 -9.49 8.76
CA MET A 42 7.45 -9.73 8.01
C MET A 42 8.63 -8.92 8.58
N PHE A 43 8.45 -7.63 8.86
CA PHE A 43 9.52 -6.78 9.41
C PHE A 43 9.93 -7.17 10.84
N ASN A 44 9.01 -7.75 11.62
CA ASN A 44 9.30 -8.27 12.96
C ASN A 44 9.76 -9.73 12.96
N SER A 45 9.82 -10.37 11.80
CA SER A 45 10.20 -11.78 11.69
C SER A 45 11.71 -11.98 11.94
N PRO A 46 12.11 -13.09 12.58
CA PRO A 46 13.51 -13.39 12.81
C PRO A 46 14.29 -13.56 11.50
N GLU A 47 13.63 -14.00 10.42
CA GLU A 47 14.22 -14.10 9.08
C GLU A 47 14.60 -12.72 8.52
N TYR A 48 13.86 -11.67 8.87
CA TYR A 48 14.17 -10.31 8.46
C TYR A 48 15.35 -9.73 9.27
N SER A 49 15.32 -9.89 10.59
CA SER A 49 16.31 -9.31 11.52
C SER A 49 17.70 -9.95 11.42
N THR A 50 17.76 -11.24 11.08
CA THR A 50 19.03 -11.99 10.97
C THR A 50 19.71 -11.82 9.60
N ASN A 51 18.99 -11.31 8.59
CA ASN A 51 19.53 -11.10 7.25
C ASN A 51 20.16 -9.71 7.10
N SER A 52 21.49 -9.64 7.29
CA SER A 52 22.30 -8.43 7.14
C SER A 52 22.19 -7.74 5.77
N SER A 53 21.80 -8.50 4.73
CA SER A 53 21.54 -8.00 3.37
C SER A 53 20.31 -7.07 3.29
N TYR A 54 19.41 -7.11 4.27
CA TYR A 54 18.20 -6.29 4.33
C TYR A 54 18.26 -5.24 5.43
N THR A 55 18.85 -5.55 6.59
CA THR A 55 18.84 -4.64 7.75
C THR A 55 19.79 -3.44 7.61
N ASN A 56 20.86 -3.55 6.84
CA ASN A 56 21.87 -2.48 6.69
C ASN A 56 21.58 -1.49 5.54
N LYS A 57 20.44 -1.59 4.87
CA LYS A 57 20.09 -0.68 3.78
C LYS A 57 19.26 0.49 4.30
N PRO A 58 19.60 1.75 3.99
CA PRO A 58 18.81 2.91 4.42
C PRO A 58 17.36 2.82 3.92
N GLN A 59 17.14 2.22 2.75
CA GLN A 59 15.80 1.96 2.18
C GLN A 59 14.95 1.05 3.07
N SER A 60 15.56 0.08 3.74
CA SER A 60 14.88 -0.85 4.65
C SER A 60 14.46 -0.16 5.94
N ILE A 61 15.34 0.68 6.51
CA ILE A 61 15.05 1.52 7.67
C ILE A 61 13.86 2.44 7.37
N THR A 62 13.87 3.12 6.21
CA THR A 62 12.76 3.97 5.79
C THR A 62 11.46 3.17 5.60
N CYS A 63 11.52 1.96 5.03
CA CYS A 63 10.34 1.12 4.85
C CYS A 63 9.72 0.72 6.20
N ILE A 64 10.54 0.36 7.19
CA ILE A 64 10.07 0.01 8.54
C ILE A 64 9.40 1.22 9.17
N ALA A 65 10.05 2.39 9.14
CA ALA A 65 9.50 3.63 9.67
C ALA A 65 8.10 3.93 9.09
N ILE A 66 7.94 3.80 7.76
CA ILE A 66 6.65 4.00 7.10
C ILE A 66 5.61 2.94 7.55
N VAL A 67 6.00 1.68 7.71
CA VAL A 67 5.07 0.60 8.12
C VAL A 67 4.60 0.77 9.57
N GLU A 68 5.46 1.31 10.43
CA GLU A 68 5.18 1.57 11.83
C GLU A 68 4.46 2.90 12.08
N ASP A 69 4.56 3.87 11.16
CA ASP A 69 3.89 5.17 11.24
C ASP A 69 2.37 5.05 11.18
N ASN A 70 1.73 5.00 12.35
CA ASN A 70 0.29 4.87 12.47
C ASN A 70 -0.48 6.07 11.90
N ASP A 71 0.08 7.27 11.96
CA ASP A 71 -0.59 8.48 11.52
C ASP A 71 -0.61 8.57 10.00
N PHE A 72 0.47 8.19 9.33
CA PHE A 72 0.52 7.97 7.90
C PHE A 72 -0.57 6.98 7.43
N TRP A 73 -0.71 5.85 8.11
CA TRP A 73 -1.72 4.85 7.75
C TRP A 73 -3.15 5.28 8.10
N ARG A 74 -3.38 6.04 9.18
CA ARG A 74 -4.69 6.62 9.52
C ARG A 74 -5.13 7.63 8.47
N ALA A 75 -4.26 8.56 8.09
CA ALA A 75 -4.54 9.53 7.04
C ALA A 75 -4.90 8.83 5.71
N ARG A 76 -4.15 7.79 5.34
CA ARG A 76 -4.44 7.00 4.14
C ARG A 76 -5.71 6.15 4.24
N MET A 77 -6.03 5.61 5.41
CA MET A 77 -7.28 4.90 5.63
C MET A 77 -8.47 5.84 5.46
N PHE A 78 -8.38 7.04 6.03
CA PHE A 78 -9.40 8.08 5.87
C PHE A 78 -9.58 8.45 4.40
N ALA A 79 -8.49 8.72 3.68
CA ALA A 79 -8.54 9.01 2.25
C ALA A 79 -9.14 7.85 1.43
N CYS A 80 -8.80 6.59 1.74
CA CYS A 80 -9.38 5.42 1.07
C CYS A 80 -10.88 5.25 1.37
N ASN A 81 -11.32 5.54 2.59
CA ASN A 81 -12.73 5.45 2.98
C ASN A 81 -13.53 6.54 2.28
N LEU A 82 -13.03 7.78 2.26
CA LEU A 82 -13.65 8.88 1.53
C LEU A 82 -13.73 8.59 0.02
N ALA A 83 -12.68 7.99 -0.55
CA ALA A 83 -12.67 7.58 -1.94
C ALA A 83 -13.65 6.43 -2.26
N LYS A 84 -13.90 5.51 -1.31
CA LYS A 84 -14.93 4.47 -1.44
C LYS A 84 -16.33 5.07 -1.33
N GLU A 85 -16.58 5.92 -0.35
CA GLU A 85 -17.87 6.59 -0.16
C GLU A 85 -18.23 7.45 -1.37
N ALA A 86 -17.26 8.16 -1.94
CA ALA A 86 -17.44 8.89 -3.19
C ALA A 86 -17.72 7.95 -4.39
N ARG A 87 -17.21 6.72 -4.39
CA ARG A 87 -17.52 5.72 -5.42
C ARG A 87 -18.96 5.21 -5.29
N ASP A 88 -19.39 4.87 -4.09
CA ASP A 88 -20.72 4.31 -3.83
C ASP A 88 -21.83 5.34 -4.06
N THR A 89 -21.51 6.64 -3.97
CA THR A 89 -22.42 7.75 -4.29
C THR A 89 -22.58 7.98 -5.80
N VAL A 90 -21.67 7.46 -6.64
CA VAL A 90 -21.70 7.69 -8.10
C VAL A 90 -22.32 6.46 -8.80
N PRO A 91 -23.34 6.62 -9.65
CA PRO A 91 -24.00 5.49 -10.30
C PRO A 91 -23.12 4.78 -11.35
N PRO A 92 -23.39 3.50 -11.64
CA PRO A 92 -22.60 2.70 -12.56
C PRO A 92 -22.63 3.19 -13.99
N GLY A 93 -21.57 3.90 -14.38
CA GLY A 93 -21.40 4.47 -15.72
C GLY A 93 -20.52 5.72 -15.79
N LYS A 94 -20.26 6.39 -14.64
CA LYS A 94 -19.45 7.63 -14.59
C LYS A 94 -18.10 7.51 -13.87
N TYR A 95 -17.75 6.30 -13.41
CA TYR A 95 -16.59 6.05 -12.53
C TYR A 95 -15.25 6.44 -13.12
N THR A 96 -15.04 6.22 -14.43
CA THR A 96 -13.74 6.45 -15.09
C THR A 96 -13.39 7.93 -15.15
N ILE A 97 -14.40 8.79 -15.31
CA ILE A 97 -14.23 10.25 -15.36
C ILE A 97 -14.06 10.80 -13.94
N PHE A 98 -14.84 10.32 -12.97
CA PHE A 98 -14.74 10.78 -11.58
C PHE A 98 -13.41 10.42 -10.91
N TYR A 99 -12.88 9.21 -11.14
CA TYR A 99 -11.56 8.82 -10.61
C TYR A 99 -10.40 9.60 -11.22
N SER A 100 -10.56 10.14 -12.43
CA SER A 100 -9.54 10.97 -13.09
C SER A 100 -9.59 12.43 -12.63
N ILE A 101 -10.77 12.95 -12.26
CA ILE A 101 -10.98 14.36 -11.87
C ILE A 101 -10.79 14.59 -10.36
N ARG A 102 -11.11 13.62 -9.49
CA ARG A 102 -10.99 13.76 -8.02
C ARG A 102 -9.57 13.53 -7.49
N CYS A 103 -8.69 13.00 -8.33
CA CYS A 103 -7.30 12.65 -8.02
C CYS A 103 -6.28 13.56 -8.74
N LEU A 104 -6.77 14.67 -9.33
CA LEU A 104 -6.03 15.80 -9.90
C LEU A 104 -6.33 17.03 -9.03
#